data_AF-A0A954M8B4-F1
#
_entry.id   AF-A0A954M8B4-F1
#
_cell.length_a   1.000
_cell.length_b   1.000
_cell.length_c   1.000
_cell.angle_alpha   90.00
_cell.angle_beta   90.00
_cell.angle_gamma   90.00
#
_symmetry.space_group_name_H-M   'P 1'
#
loop_
_entity.id
_entity.type
_entity.pdbx_description
1 polymer ?
#
loop_
_entity_poly.entity_id
_entity_poly.type
_entity_poly.pdbx_seq_one_letter_code
_entity_poly.pdbx_strand_id
1 'polypeptide(L)'
;MSDAELLHELLQQFPQGLGLSVAIETLVLLVGLSKEHRFKDRMTAGITLTCCTYPLVAMALPLLLMRAMGRLPFLLTVEPVAVLIEILLFSWAFEKPEQPTRIRNGLVICLANAASFTVGECLHYAWGE
;
A
#
# COMPACT_ATOMS: atom_id res chain seq x y z
N MET A 1 -18.62 -0.88 19.43
CA MET A 1 -18.79 -0.97 17.98
C MET A 1 -18.91 -2.43 17.58
N SER A 2 -19.96 -2.79 16.86
CA SER A 2 -20.18 -4.11 16.25
C SER A 2 -19.34 -4.27 14.97
N ASP A 3 -19.23 -5.49 14.44
CA ASP A 3 -18.48 -5.74 13.19
C ASP A 3 -19.15 -5.08 11.98
N ALA A 4 -20.48 -4.96 12.00
CA ALA A 4 -21.25 -4.28 10.97
C ALA A 4 -21.00 -2.77 10.95
N GLU A 5 -20.90 -2.15 12.13
CA GLU A 5 -20.56 -0.72 12.27
C GLU A 5 -19.14 -0.45 11.79
N LEU A 6 -18.17 -1.28 12.22
CA LEU A 6 -16.77 -1.18 11.76
C LEU A 6 -16.66 -1.33 10.24
N LEU A 7 -17.33 -2.33 9.66
CA LEU A 7 -17.32 -2.54 8.22
C LEU A 7 -17.91 -1.32 7.47
N HIS A 8 -18.96 -0.71 7.99
CA HIS A 8 -19.57 0.47 7.39
C HIS A 8 -18.61 1.67 7.38
N GLU A 9 -17.93 1.94 8.50
CA GLU A 9 -16.92 3.00 8.60
C GLU A 9 -15.77 2.77 7.61
N LEU A 10 -15.22 1.55 7.58
CA LEU A 10 -14.14 1.19 6.66
C LEU A 10 -14.56 1.35 5.19
N LEU A 11 -15.79 0.96 4.83
CA LEU A 11 -16.32 1.13 3.48
C LEU A 11 -16.46 2.60 3.08
N GLN A 12 -16.81 3.50 4.00
CA GLN A 12 -16.92 4.93 3.72
C GLN A 12 -15.54 5.56 3.47
N GLN A 13 -14.53 5.17 4.25
CA GLN A 13 -13.17 5.70 4.13
C GLN A 13 -12.40 5.09 2.95
N PHE A 14 -12.76 3.86 2.54
CA PHE A 14 -12.02 3.07 1.55
C PHE A 14 -11.71 3.81 0.24
N PRO A 15 -12.65 4.50 -0.44
CA PRO A 15 -12.36 5.11 -1.73
C PRO A 15 -11.37 6.27 -1.62
N GLN A 16 -11.46 7.05 -0.53
CA GLN A 16 -10.60 8.20 -0.30
C GLN A 16 -9.17 7.75 0.04
N GLY A 17 -9.06 6.77 0.94
CA GLY A 17 -7.78 6.19 1.30
C GLY A 17 -7.12 5.48 0.12
N LEU A 18 -7.86 4.68 -0.65
CA LEU A 18 -7.36 4.04 -1.86
C LEU A 18 -6.85 5.08 -2.89
N GLY A 19 -7.64 6.12 -3.16
CA GLY A 19 -7.26 7.15 -4.13
C GLY A 19 -6.00 7.91 -3.71
N LEU A 20 -5.87 8.23 -2.43
CA LEU A 20 -4.69 8.89 -1.88
C LEU A 20 -3.46 7.99 -1.93
N SER A 21 -3.59 6.73 -1.52
CA SER A 21 -2.50 5.75 -1.56
C SER A 21 -2.02 5.53 -2.99
N VAL A 22 -2.93 5.33 -3.95
CA VAL A 22 -2.60 5.21 -5.37
C VAL A 22 -1.84 6.45 -5.85
N ALA A 23 -2.29 7.66 -5.49
CA ALA A 23 -1.62 8.90 -5.91
C ALA A 23 -0.19 9.00 -5.36
N ILE A 24 0.01 8.74 -4.07
CA ILE A 24 1.33 8.82 -3.42
C ILE A 24 2.27 7.76 -3.97
N GLU A 25 1.83 6.50 -3.99
CA GLU A 25 2.65 5.37 -4.43
C GLU A 25 3.02 5.50 -5.91
N THR A 26 2.07 5.91 -6.74
CA THR A 26 2.34 6.16 -8.16
C THR A 26 3.39 7.26 -8.35
N LEU A 27 3.34 8.36 -7.57
CA LEU A 27 4.37 9.41 -7.66
C LEU A 27 5.75 8.89 -7.27
N VAL A 28 5.84 8.10 -6.18
CA VAL A 28 7.11 7.50 -5.76
C VAL A 28 7.64 6.53 -6.81
N LEU A 29 6.80 5.69 -7.41
CA LEU A 29 7.20 4.74 -8.45
C LEU A 29 7.60 5.45 -9.75
N LEU A 30 6.89 6.51 -10.14
CA LEU A 30 7.20 7.31 -11.32
C LEU A 30 8.61 7.90 -11.25
N VAL A 31 9.02 8.38 -10.07
CA VAL A 31 10.35 8.97 -9.85
C VAL A 31 11.40 7.90 -9.56
N GLY A 32 11.06 6.91 -8.74
CA GLY A 32 12.01 5.99 -8.12
C GLY A 32 12.36 4.77 -8.96
N LEU A 33 11.46 4.26 -9.81
CA LEU A 33 11.70 3.03 -10.58
C LEU A 33 12.83 3.20 -11.62
N SER A 34 13.46 2.09 -11.98
CA SER A 34 14.55 2.09 -12.96
C SER A 34 14.11 2.58 -14.34
N LYS A 35 15.08 3.10 -15.11
CA LYS A 35 14.84 3.63 -16.47
C LYS A 35 14.35 2.56 -17.47
N GLU A 36 14.49 1.29 -17.10
CA GLU A 36 14.03 0.14 -17.89
C GLU A 36 12.50 0.05 -17.93
N HIS A 37 11.82 0.58 -16.92
CA HIS A 37 10.35 0.66 -16.87
C HIS A 37 9.84 1.90 -17.60
N ARG A 38 8.97 1.71 -18.59
CA ARG A 38 8.36 2.83 -19.31
C ARG A 38 7.36 3.54 -18.40
N PHE A 39 7.08 4.80 -18.71
CA PHE A 39 6.11 5.61 -17.95
C PHE A 39 4.75 4.91 -17.74
N LYS A 40 4.23 4.24 -18.78
CA LYS A 40 2.99 3.46 -18.68
C LYS A 40 3.10 2.32 -17.66
N ASP A 41 4.20 1.58 -17.66
CA ASP A 41 4.40 0.44 -16.76
C ASP A 41 4.49 0.91 -15.31
N ARG A 42 5.15 2.04 -15.05
CA ARG A 42 5.24 2.66 -13.72
C ARG A 42 3.86 3.10 -13.19
N MET A 43 3.04 3.71 -14.06
CA MET A 43 1.70 4.15 -13.70
C MET A 43 0.76 2.97 -13.43
N THR A 44 0.79 1.96 -14.32
CA THR A 44 0.01 0.73 -14.12
C THR A 44 0.45 0.02 -12.85
N ALA A 45 1.75 -0.04 -12.55
CA ALA A 45 2.25 -0.62 -11.31
C ALA A 45 1.68 0.09 -10.08
N GLY A 46 1.75 1.42 -10.02
CA GLY A 46 1.19 2.18 -8.89
C GLY A 46 -0.30 1.92 -8.68
N ILE A 47 -1.09 1.85 -9.76
CA ILE A 47 -2.52 1.57 -9.63
C ILE A 47 -2.77 0.11 -9.24
N THR A 48 -2.14 -0.85 -9.92
CA THR A 48 -2.43 -2.27 -9.74
C THR A 48 -1.95 -2.79 -8.40
N LEU A 49 -0.74 -2.41 -7.95
CA LEU A 49 -0.20 -2.89 -6.68
C LEU A 49 -1.09 -2.45 -5.51
N THR A 50 -1.36 -1.15 -5.38
CA THR A 50 -2.21 -0.61 -4.31
C THR A 50 -3.63 -1.18 -4.38
N CYS A 51 -4.23 -1.30 -5.57
CA CYS A 51 -5.56 -1.92 -5.69
C CYS A 51 -5.60 -3.38 -5.24
N CYS A 52 -4.48 -4.11 -5.31
CA CYS A 52 -4.40 -5.50 -4.84
C CYS A 52 -4.15 -5.59 -3.34
N THR A 53 -3.36 -4.70 -2.76
CA THR A 53 -2.94 -4.78 -1.34
C THR A 53 -3.83 -3.98 -0.40
N TYR A 54 -4.33 -2.82 -0.82
CA TYR A 54 -5.15 -1.93 0.00
C TYR A 54 -6.44 -2.60 0.54
N PRO A 55 -7.21 -3.41 -0.23
CA PRO A 55 -8.34 -4.16 0.32
C PRO A 55 -7.97 -5.09 1.49
N LEU A 56 -6.76 -5.66 1.47
CA LEU A 56 -6.30 -6.52 2.55
C LEU A 56 -5.99 -5.69 3.80
N VAL A 57 -5.24 -4.60 3.63
CA VAL A 57 -4.76 -3.75 4.73
C VAL A 57 -5.89 -2.93 5.35
N ALA A 58 -6.77 -2.35 4.53
CA ALA A 58 -7.80 -1.41 4.97
C ALA A 58 -9.14 -2.06 5.31
N MET A 59 -9.40 -3.31 4.88
CA MET A 59 -10.69 -3.97 5.14
C MET A 59 -10.55 -5.36 5.76
N ALA A 60 -9.89 -6.30 5.08
CA ALA A 60 -9.91 -7.69 5.50
C ALA A 60 -9.18 -7.91 6.84
N LEU A 61 -7.96 -7.39 6.98
CA LEU A 61 -7.15 -7.58 8.18
C LEU A 61 -7.66 -6.79 9.40
N PRO A 62 -8.15 -5.54 9.26
CA PRO A 62 -8.71 -4.80 10.39
C PRO A 62 -9.88 -5.52 11.06
N LEU A 63 -10.79 -6.10 10.28
CA LEU A 63 -11.93 -6.87 10.80
C LEU A 63 -11.51 -8.10 11.60
N LEU A 64 -10.35 -8.69 11.27
CA LEU A 64 -9.87 -9.93 11.88
C LEU A 64 -8.97 -9.69 13.10
N LEU A 65 -8.10 -8.68 13.05
CA LEU A 65 -6.95 -8.58 13.95
C LEU A 65 -6.87 -7.27 14.74
N MET A 66 -7.46 -6.18 14.25
CA MET A 66 -7.24 -4.85 14.83
C MET A 66 -7.78 -4.74 16.27
N ARG A 67 -8.93 -5.36 16.57
CA ARG A 67 -9.47 -5.38 17.94
C ARG A 67 -8.58 -6.14 18.92
N ALA A 68 -7.89 -7.18 18.46
CA ALA A 68 -7.04 -8.02 19.32
C ALA A 68 -5.68 -7.37 19.59
N MET A 69 -5.14 -6.63 18.63
CA MET A 69 -3.76 -6.10 18.67
C MET A 69 -3.68 -4.60 19.02
N GLY A 70 -4.78 -3.85 18.88
CA GLY A 70 -4.75 -2.39 18.87
C GLY A 70 -4.18 -1.84 17.55
N ARG A 71 -4.46 -0.57 17.24
CA ARG A 71 -4.16 0.02 15.92
C ARG A 71 -2.67 0.00 15.57
N LEU A 72 -1.81 0.55 16.42
CA LEU A 72 -0.39 0.70 16.10
C LEU A 72 0.34 -0.65 15.91
N PRO A 73 0.21 -1.65 16.81
CA PRO A 73 0.80 -2.97 16.59
C PRO A 73 0.23 -3.71 15.38
N PHE A 74 -1.05 -3.50 15.09
CA PHE A 74 -1.69 -4.02 13.87
C PHE A 74 -1.03 -3.45 12.62
N LEU A 75 -0.92 -2.12 12.50
CA LEU A 75 -0.34 -1.46 11.33
C LEU A 75 1.14 -1.85 11.12
N LEU A 76 1.95 -1.83 12.17
CA LEU A 76 3.36 -2.23 12.09
C LEU A 76 3.56 -3.70 11.67
N THR A 77 2.54 -4.54 11.83
CA THR A 77 2.57 -5.94 11.40
C THR A 77 2.09 -6.09 9.95
N VAL A 78 1.04 -5.38 9.58
CA VAL A 78 0.37 -5.53 8.29
C VAL A 78 1.13 -4.84 7.16
N GLU A 79 1.72 -3.67 7.41
CA GLU A 79 2.45 -2.93 6.36
C GLU A 79 3.62 -3.72 5.76
N PRO A 80 4.52 -4.37 6.56
CA PRO A 80 5.56 -5.22 5.99
C PRO A 80 5.02 -6.36 5.13
N VAL A 81 3.87 -6.95 5.49
CA VAL A 81 3.23 -8.00 4.70
C VAL A 81 2.72 -7.46 3.38
N ALA A 82 2.09 -6.27 3.38
CA ALA A 82 1.65 -5.60 2.16
C ALA A 82 2.83 -5.31 1.23
N VAL A 83 3.93 -4.75 1.76
CA VAL A 83 5.15 -4.49 0.98
C VAL A 83 5.71 -5.77 0.35
N LEU A 84 5.78 -6.87 1.10
CA LEU A 84 6.25 -8.15 0.56
C LEU A 84 5.35 -8.62 -0.60
N ILE A 85 4.04 -8.50 -0.46
CA ILE A 85 3.09 -8.85 -1.53
C ILE A 85 3.31 -7.94 -2.75
N GLU A 86 3.47 -6.63 -2.57
CA GLU A 86 3.70 -5.68 -3.66
C GLU A 86 5.00 -5.96 -4.41
N ILE A 87 6.09 -6.24 -3.69
CA ILE A 87 7.37 -6.61 -4.30
C ILE A 87 7.22 -7.88 -5.13
N LEU A 88 6.52 -8.90 -4.60
CA LEU A 88 6.29 -10.15 -5.33
C LEU A 88 5.42 -9.94 -6.57
N LEU A 89 4.31 -9.19 -6.44
CA LEU A 89 3.43 -8.86 -7.56
C LEU A 89 4.15 -8.04 -8.63
N PHE A 90 4.94 -7.05 -8.23
CA PHE A 90 5.70 -6.22 -9.15
C PHE A 90 6.75 -7.04 -9.90
N SER A 91 7.50 -7.84 -9.15
CA SER A 91 8.53 -8.72 -9.67
C SER A 91 7.99 -9.78 -10.63
N TRP A 92 6.76 -10.25 -10.40
CA TRP A 92 6.06 -11.19 -11.29
C TRP A 92 5.49 -10.52 -12.55
N ALA A 93 4.91 -9.33 -12.42
CA ALA A 93 4.17 -8.68 -13.51
C ALA A 93 5.04 -7.77 -14.41
N PHE A 94 6.10 -7.17 -13.86
CA PHE A 94 6.85 -6.10 -14.55
C PHE A 94 8.35 -6.41 -14.72
N GLU A 95 8.89 -7.40 -14.04
CA GLU A 95 10.33 -7.67 -14.05
C GLU A 95 10.71 -9.02 -14.67
N LYS A 96 11.93 -9.08 -15.19
CA LYS A 96 12.57 -10.35 -15.58
C LYS A 96 13.41 -10.89 -14.42
N PRO A 97 13.54 -12.22 -14.28
CA PRO A 97 14.33 -12.83 -13.21
C PRO A 97 15.75 -12.27 -13.05
N GLU A 98 16.40 -11.97 -14.17
CA GLU A 98 17.81 -11.54 -14.24
C GLU A 98 18.00 -10.02 -14.30
N GLN A 99 16.95 -9.25 -14.04
CA GLN A 99 17.02 -7.80 -14.11
C GLN A 99 17.92 -7.26 -12.98
N PRO A 100 19.00 -6.51 -13.29
CA PRO A 100 19.97 -6.08 -12.26
C PRO A 100 19.38 -5.06 -11.28
N THR A 101 18.27 -4.38 -11.65
CA THR A 101 17.64 -3.36 -10.81
C THR A 101 16.57 -3.89 -9.86
N ARG A 102 16.35 -5.22 -9.75
CA ARG A 102 15.27 -5.79 -8.91
C ARG A 102 15.34 -5.34 -7.45
N ILE A 103 16.53 -5.36 -6.85
CA ILE A 103 16.71 -4.92 -5.46
C ILE A 103 16.34 -3.44 -5.32
N ARG A 104 16.81 -2.58 -6.24
CA ARG A 104 16.46 -1.16 -6.25
C ARG A 104 14.96 -0.97 -6.39
N ASN A 105 14.31 -1.66 -7.32
CA ASN A 105 12.87 -1.52 -7.55
C ASN A 105 12.09 -1.98 -6.31
N GLY A 106 12.52 -3.07 -5.66
CA GLY A 106 11.97 -3.49 -4.37
C GLY A 106 12.10 -2.43 -3.28
N LEU A 107 13.27 -1.78 -3.16
CA LEU A 107 13.46 -0.66 -2.22
C LEU A 107 12.54 0.54 -2.54
N VAL A 108 12.32 0.84 -3.82
CA VAL A 108 11.39 1.91 -4.24
C VAL A 108 9.96 1.57 -3.86
N ILE A 109 9.55 0.31 -3.98
CA ILE A 109 8.22 -0.16 -3.53
C ILE A 109 8.09 -0.02 -2.01
N CYS A 110 9.11 -0.42 -1.24
CA CYS A 110 9.12 -0.18 0.21
C CYS A 110 8.95 1.31 0.53
N LEU A 111 9.63 2.20 -0.20
CA LEU A 111 9.53 3.65 -0.01
C LEU A 111 8.14 4.18 -0.39
N ALA A 112 7.53 3.63 -1.45
CA ALA A 112 6.19 4.01 -1.89
C ALA A 112 5.15 3.69 -0.82
N ASN A 113 5.13 2.44 -0.35
CA ASN A 113 4.24 2.02 0.74
C ASN A 113 4.52 2.79 2.03
N ALA A 114 5.78 2.95 2.44
CA ALA A 114 6.12 3.71 3.66
C ALA A 114 5.67 5.18 3.56
N ALA A 115 5.77 5.81 2.40
CA ALA A 115 5.28 7.17 2.18
C ALA A 115 3.75 7.24 2.27
N SER A 116 3.05 6.28 1.65
CA SER A 116 1.59 6.12 1.70
C SER A 116 1.10 5.97 3.15
N PHE A 117 1.71 5.03 3.88
CA PHE A 117 1.46 4.78 5.31
C PHE A 117 1.70 6.03 6.16
N THR A 118 2.86 6.68 6.00
CA THR A 118 3.21 7.86 6.80
C THR A 118 2.21 8.98 6.59
N VAL A 119 1.81 9.25 5.34
CA VAL A 119 0.81 10.28 5.06
C VAL A 119 -0.55 9.88 5.65
N GLY A 120 -0.96 8.62 5.52
CA GLY A 120 -2.19 8.11 6.13
C GLY A 120 -2.23 8.32 7.64
N GLU A 121 -1.15 7.97 8.34
CA GLU A 121 -1.05 8.18 9.80
C GLU A 121 -1.03 9.67 10.17
N CYS A 122 -0.28 10.49 9.43
CA CYS A 122 -0.28 11.94 9.68
C CYS A 122 -1.67 12.55 9.54
N LEU A 123 -2.44 12.11 8.54
CA LEU A 123 -3.81 12.57 8.32
C LEU A 123 -4.77 12.10 9.42
N HIS A 124 -4.65 10.85 9.87
CA HIS A 124 -5.41 10.32 11.00
C HIS A 124 -5.20 11.19 12.25
N TYR A 125 -3.93 11.46 12.62
CA TYR A 125 -3.62 12.33 13.76
C TYR A 125 -4.05 13.79 13.56
N ALA A 126 -3.96 14.33 12.33
CA ALA A 126 -4.34 15.71 12.04
C ALA A 126 -5.85 15.96 12.11
N TRP A 127 -6.66 14.95 11.80
CA TRP A 127 -8.13 15.03 11.87
C TRP A 127 -8.72 14.62 13.22
N GLY A 128 -7.88 14.22 14.19
CA GLY A 128 -8.31 13.95 15.55
C GLY A 128 -9.17 12.70 15.71
N GLU A 129 -9.02 11.75 14.79
CA GLU A 129 -9.53 10.37 14.95
C GLU A 129 -8.52 9.50 15.71
#